data_AF-A0A1H8BC00-F1
#
_entry.id   AF-A0A1H8BC00-F1
#
_cell.length_a   1.000
_cell.length_b   1.000
_cell.length_c   1.000
_cell.angle_alpha   90.00
_cell.angle_beta   90.00
_cell.angle_gamma   90.00
#
_symmetry.space_group_name_H-M   'P 1'
#
loop_
_entity.id
_entity.type
_entity.pdbx_description
1 polymer ?
#
loop_
_entity_poly.entity_id
_entity_poly.type
_entity_poly.pdbx_seq_one_letter_code
_entity_poly.pdbx_strand_id
1 'polypeptide(L)'
;MYMINDSTAIVLQEEVIAQKLDSFSKSNRNDPNKYIVFGMMDCTLQNLARRAWDLMNRGMQGVAISCDKLHTLQISLTSKKMMQLFRIMEDRNSYLLISLGDEDSVLEELKQVVAECKRLKVVLWDTHLIVN
;
A
#
# COMPACT_ATOMS: atom_id res chain seq x y z
N MET A 1 8.38 -9.33 2.60
CA MET A 1 7.58 -10.49 2.14
C MET A 1 7.34 -10.33 0.63
N TYR A 2 7.45 -11.39 -0.16
CA TYR A 2 7.28 -11.35 -1.63
C TYR A 2 6.07 -12.21 -2.00
N MET A 3 5.15 -11.68 -2.79
CA MET A 3 4.04 -12.44 -3.36
C MET A 3 4.22 -12.48 -4.87
N ILE A 4 4.36 -13.66 -5.46
CA ILE A 4 4.44 -13.84 -6.93
C ILE A 4 3.06 -14.30 -7.39
N ASN A 5 2.39 -13.52 -8.24
CA ASN A 5 1.30 -14.01 -9.08
C ASN A 5 1.85 -14.12 -10.51
N ASP A 6 1.34 -15.05 -11.34
CA ASP A 6 1.99 -15.62 -12.55
C ASP A 6 2.45 -14.66 -13.67
N SER A 7 2.49 -13.34 -13.45
CA SER A 7 3.18 -12.36 -14.31
C SER A 7 3.70 -11.12 -13.57
N THR A 8 3.55 -10.99 -12.25
CA THR A 8 3.99 -9.81 -11.48
C THR A 8 4.26 -10.18 -10.02
N ALA A 9 5.43 -9.82 -9.48
CA ALA A 9 5.68 -9.97 -8.05
C ALA A 9 5.45 -8.67 -7.28
N ILE A 10 4.71 -8.77 -6.19
CA ILE A 10 4.42 -7.72 -5.22
C ILE A 10 5.49 -7.79 -4.13
N VAL A 11 6.22 -6.69 -3.97
CA VAL A 11 7.24 -6.56 -2.93
C VAL A 11 6.70 -5.69 -1.79
N LEU A 12 6.47 -6.29 -0.63
CA LEU A 12 6.15 -5.60 0.61
C LEU A 12 7.44 -5.35 1.40
N GLN A 13 7.87 -4.09 1.47
CA GLN A 13 8.99 -3.67 2.32
C GLN A 13 8.45 -3.12 3.65
N GLU A 14 8.71 -3.86 4.73
CA GLU A 14 8.27 -3.52 6.09
C GLU A 14 9.00 -2.33 6.70
N GLU A 15 10.24 -2.04 6.29
CA GLU A 15 10.98 -0.87 6.76
C GLU A 15 11.85 -0.29 5.65
N VAL A 16 11.88 1.04 5.60
CA VAL A 16 12.79 1.80 4.76
C VAL A 16 14.19 1.74 5.37
N ILE A 17 14.93 0.69 5.06
CA ILE A 17 16.39 0.74 5.06
C ILE A 17 16.79 1.19 3.65
N ALA A 18 17.14 2.47 3.52
CA ALA A 18 17.55 3.10 2.25
C ALA A 18 18.65 2.32 1.50
N GLN A 19 19.40 1.46 2.21
CA GLN A 19 20.45 0.59 1.68
C GLN A 19 19.94 -0.56 0.79
N LYS A 20 18.73 -1.09 0.99
CA LYS A 20 18.19 -2.19 0.16
C LYS A 20 17.57 -1.70 -1.15
N LEU A 21 17.20 -0.42 -1.24
CA LEU A 21 16.67 0.19 -2.45
C LEU A 21 17.75 0.29 -3.54
N ASP A 22 18.99 0.57 -3.14
CA ASP A 22 20.12 0.72 -4.07
C ASP A 22 20.52 -0.63 -4.71
N SER A 23 20.34 -1.74 -4.00
CA SER A 23 20.58 -3.09 -4.53
C SER A 23 19.42 -3.60 -5.39
N PHE A 24 18.17 -3.33 -5.00
CA PHE A 24 16.99 -3.77 -5.77
C PHE A 24 16.80 -2.95 -7.06
N SER A 25 17.10 -1.65 -7.04
CA SER A 25 17.09 -0.79 -8.23
C SER A 25 18.21 -1.12 -9.24
N LYS A 26 19.36 -1.65 -8.76
CA LYS A 26 20.45 -2.11 -9.64
C LYS A 26 20.12 -3.43 -10.36
N SER A 27 19.42 -4.37 -9.71
CA SER A 27 18.95 -5.61 -10.35
C SER A 27 17.71 -5.40 -11.24
N ASN A 28 16.90 -4.36 -10.99
CA ASN A 28 15.67 -4.06 -11.75
C ASN A 28 15.88 -3.41 -13.12
N ARG A 29 17.12 -3.10 -13.52
CA ARG A 29 17.39 -2.43 -14.80
C ARG A 29 17.01 -3.26 -16.03
N ASN A 30 16.87 -4.58 -15.90
CA ASN A 30 16.64 -5.47 -17.04
C ASN A 30 15.16 -5.72 -17.38
N ASP A 31 14.21 -5.44 -16.47
CA ASP A 31 12.76 -5.41 -16.78
C ASP A 31 11.97 -4.64 -15.71
N PRO A 32 11.81 -3.32 -15.85
CA PRO A 32 11.13 -2.48 -14.86
C PRO A 32 9.63 -2.76 -14.72
N ASN A 33 9.01 -3.54 -15.63
CA ASN A 33 7.59 -3.88 -15.58
C ASN A 33 7.30 -5.16 -14.77
N LYS A 34 8.32 -5.89 -14.33
CA LYS A 34 8.16 -7.20 -13.69
C LYS A 34 7.67 -7.13 -12.24
N TYR A 35 7.79 -5.99 -11.59
CA TYR A 35 7.53 -5.83 -10.15
C TYR A 35 6.77 -4.55 -9.84
N ILE A 36 5.89 -4.63 -8.84
CA ILE A 36 5.30 -3.44 -8.20
C ILE A 36 5.81 -3.37 -6.77
N VAL A 37 6.45 -2.24 -6.42
CA VAL A 37 7.02 -2.03 -5.09
C VAL A 37 6.13 -1.12 -4.25
N PHE A 38 5.75 -1.60 -3.07
CA PHE A 38 4.90 -0.90 -2.12
C PHE A 38 5.69 -0.49 -0.87
N GLY A 39 5.43 0.72 -0.39
CA GLY A 39 5.86 1.14 0.93
C GLY A 39 4.79 0.84 1.98
N MET A 40 5.15 0.11 3.05
CA MET A 40 4.26 -0.07 4.20
C MET A 40 3.96 1.28 4.87
N MET A 41 2.69 1.57 5.13
CA MET A 41 2.25 2.76 5.84
C MET A 41 1.99 2.47 7.31
N ASP A 42 2.65 3.24 8.17
CA ASP A 42 2.24 3.38 9.56
C ASP A 42 1.13 4.44 9.65
N CYS A 43 -0.10 3.97 9.85
CA CYS A 43 -1.28 4.83 9.87
C CYS A 43 -1.43 5.63 11.18
N THR A 44 -0.61 5.34 12.21
CA THR A 44 -0.56 6.14 13.44
C THR A 44 0.09 7.50 13.22
N LEU A 45 1.02 7.61 12.25
CA LEU A 45 1.78 8.83 11.99
C LEU A 45 0.87 10.04 11.79
N GLN A 46 1.10 11.14 12.50
CA GLN A 46 0.26 12.32 12.41
C GLN A 46 0.17 12.88 10.97
N ASN A 47 1.25 12.81 10.20
CA ASN A 47 1.33 13.35 8.84
C ASN A 47 1.50 12.24 7.79
N LEU A 48 0.41 11.52 7.50
CA LEU A 48 0.39 10.48 6.46
C LEU A 48 0.65 11.03 5.06
N ALA A 49 0.17 12.25 4.78
CA ALA A 49 0.38 12.91 3.49
C ALA A 49 1.87 13.04 3.17
N ARG A 50 2.67 13.57 4.11
CA ARG A 50 4.12 13.66 3.95
C ARG A 50 4.76 12.29 3.79
N ARG A 51 4.35 11.30 4.60
CA ARG A 51 4.90 9.94 4.47
C ARG A 51 4.62 9.34 3.09
N ALA A 52 3.42 9.53 2.56
CA ALA A 52 3.05 9.08 1.22
C ALA A 52 3.90 9.77 0.14
N TRP A 53 4.12 11.08 0.27
CA TRP A 53 5.02 11.82 -0.59
C TRP A 53 6.43 11.24 -0.61
N ASP A 54 6.99 10.97 0.58
CA ASP A 54 8.34 10.43 0.72
C ASP A 54 8.46 9.02 0.12
N LEU A 55 7.44 8.18 0.27
CA LEU A 55 7.40 6.85 -0.35
C LEU A 55 7.40 6.96 -1.88
N MET A 56 6.52 7.79 -2.45
CA MET A 56 6.40 7.97 -3.90
C MET A 56 7.65 8.60 -4.51
N ASN A 57 8.25 9.60 -3.84
CA ASN A 57 9.50 10.23 -4.29
C ASN A 57 10.70 9.27 -4.27
N ARG A 58 10.61 8.18 -3.49
CA ARG A 58 11.60 7.10 -3.45
C ARG A 58 11.34 6.00 -4.49
N GLY A 59 10.40 6.21 -5.42
CA GLY A 59 10.10 5.27 -6.50
C GLY A 59 9.13 4.15 -6.11
N MET A 60 8.47 4.25 -4.95
CA MET A 60 7.40 3.31 -4.60
C MET A 60 6.19 3.58 -5.51
N GLN A 61 5.65 2.52 -6.10
CA GLN A 61 4.48 2.60 -6.99
C GLN A 61 3.17 2.57 -6.19
N GLY A 62 3.22 2.18 -4.93
CA GLY A 62 2.05 2.09 -4.06
C GLY A 62 2.35 2.20 -2.57
N VAL A 63 1.27 2.25 -1.81
CA VAL A 63 1.26 2.19 -0.35
C VAL A 63 0.55 0.92 0.08
N ALA A 64 1.13 0.20 1.04
CA ALA A 64 0.53 -0.97 1.65
C ALA A 64 -0.01 -0.67 3.05
N ILE A 65 -1.22 -1.14 3.34
CA ILE A 65 -1.90 -1.02 4.63
C ILE A 65 -2.40 -2.41 5.06
N SER A 66 -2.18 -2.74 6.32
CA SER A 66 -2.75 -3.94 6.94
C SER A 66 -3.91 -3.53 7.84
N CYS A 67 -5.13 -4.01 7.55
CA CYS A 67 -6.31 -3.64 8.34
C CYS A 67 -6.32 -4.27 9.73
N ASP A 68 -5.66 -5.40 9.95
CA ASP A 68 -5.48 -5.99 11.29
C ASP A 68 -4.80 -4.99 12.24
N LYS A 69 -3.83 -4.23 11.73
CA LYS A 69 -3.18 -3.14 12.48
C LYS A 69 -4.12 -1.96 12.68
N LEU A 70 -4.93 -1.60 11.69
CA LEU A 70 -5.89 -0.49 11.80
C LEU A 70 -6.97 -0.76 12.86
N HIS A 71 -7.51 -1.98 12.88
CA HIS A 71 -8.52 -2.40 13.84
C HIS A 71 -7.98 -2.30 15.28
N THR A 72 -6.79 -2.86 15.52
CA THR A 72 -6.10 -2.80 16.82
C THR A 72 -5.92 -1.35 17.30
N LEU A 73 -5.74 -0.42 16.35
CA LEU A 73 -5.51 1.00 16.61
C LEU A 73 -6.79 1.85 16.52
N GLN A 74 -7.95 1.24 16.24
CA GLN A 74 -9.23 1.91 16.02
C GLN A 74 -9.18 3.04 14.96
N ILE A 75 -8.41 2.83 13.90
CA ILE A 75 -8.28 3.79 12.80
C ILE A 75 -9.22 3.40 11.66
N SER A 76 -10.26 4.21 11.43
CA SER A 76 -11.17 4.06 10.29
C SER A 76 -10.52 4.53 8.97
N LEU A 77 -10.73 3.77 7.90
CA LEU A 77 -10.31 4.12 6.53
C LEU A 77 -11.03 5.37 6.02
N THR A 78 -12.24 5.65 6.50
CA THR A 78 -13.03 6.83 6.08
C THR A 78 -12.70 8.09 6.91
N SER A 79 -11.80 7.98 7.89
CA SER A 79 -11.35 9.14 8.63
C SER A 79 -10.73 10.20 7.71
N LYS A 80 -10.91 11.48 8.05
CA LYS A 80 -10.41 12.63 7.25
C LYS A 80 -8.93 12.48 6.85
N LYS A 81 -8.13 11.96 7.77
CA LYS A 81 -6.68 11.76 7.62
C LYS A 81 -6.36 10.66 6.59
N MET A 82 -7.11 9.55 6.61
CA MET A 82 -6.98 8.45 5.65
C MET A 82 -7.52 8.85 4.28
N MET A 83 -8.67 9.53 4.22
CA MET A 83 -9.21 10.05 2.96
C MET A 83 -8.27 11.05 2.28
N GLN A 84 -7.57 11.88 3.05
CA GLN A 84 -6.54 12.76 2.49
C GLN A 84 -5.37 11.96 1.88
N LEU A 85 -4.93 10.89 2.54
CA LEU A 85 -3.92 9.98 2.00
C LEU A 85 -4.39 9.38 0.67
N PHE A 86 -5.61 8.85 0.61
CA PHE A 86 -6.14 8.21 -0.58
C PHE A 86 -6.30 9.14 -1.77
N ARG A 87 -6.71 10.40 -1.54
CA ARG A 87 -6.76 11.42 -2.60
C ARG A 87 -5.38 11.75 -3.15
N ILE A 88 -4.35 11.85 -2.30
CA ILE A 88 -2.97 12.05 -2.76
C ILE A 88 -2.49 10.86 -3.62
N MET A 89 -2.82 9.64 -3.20
CA MET A 89 -2.50 8.44 -3.96
C MET A 89 -3.22 8.40 -5.31
N GLU A 90 -4.50 8.77 -5.35
CA GLU A 90 -5.30 8.89 -6.58
C GLU A 90 -4.66 9.90 -7.55
N ASP A 91 -4.33 11.10 -7.07
CA ASP A 91 -3.71 12.16 -7.87
C ASP A 91 -2.34 11.76 -8.42
N ARG A 92 -1.64 10.88 -7.69
CA ARG A 92 -0.33 10.34 -8.09
C ARG A 92 -0.41 9.02 -8.86
N ASN A 93 -1.61 8.56 -9.20
CA ASN A 93 -1.83 7.31 -9.95
C ASN A 93 -1.18 6.08 -9.26
N SER A 94 -1.12 6.13 -7.93
CA SER A 94 -0.47 5.16 -7.05
C SER A 94 -1.40 4.01 -6.70
N TYR A 95 -0.84 2.86 -6.34
CA TYR A 95 -1.61 1.69 -5.90
C TYR A 95 -1.81 1.69 -4.38
N LEU A 96 -3.02 1.36 -3.93
CA LEU A 96 -3.31 0.97 -2.55
C LEU A 96 -3.35 -0.55 -2.47
N LEU A 97 -2.43 -1.15 -1.73
CA LEU A 97 -2.46 -2.56 -1.37
C LEU A 97 -3.02 -2.69 0.04
N ILE A 98 -4.15 -3.38 0.20
CA ILE A 98 -4.86 -3.44 1.49
C ILE A 98 -5.33 -4.85 1.83
N SER A 99 -5.06 -5.31 3.05
CA SER A 99 -5.61 -6.58 3.54
C SER A 99 -6.96 -6.28 4.18
N LEU A 100 -7.96 -7.12 3.94
CA LEU A 100 -9.28 -6.92 4.57
C LEU A 100 -9.32 -7.47 6.00
N GLY A 101 -8.45 -8.45 6.31
CA GLY A 101 -8.62 -9.25 7.53
C GLY A 101 -9.93 -10.04 7.48
N ASP A 102 -10.45 -10.44 8.64
CA ASP A 102 -11.71 -11.17 8.78
C ASP A 102 -12.95 -10.23 8.97
N GLU A 103 -12.85 -8.95 8.61
CA GLU A 103 -13.88 -7.96 8.98
C GLU A 103 -14.67 -7.35 7.81
N ASP A 104 -16.00 -7.56 7.83
CA ASP A 104 -16.95 -6.92 6.92
C ASP A 104 -16.97 -5.38 7.03
N SER A 105 -16.64 -4.84 8.21
CA SER A 105 -16.60 -3.39 8.48
C SER A 105 -15.57 -2.68 7.59
N VAL A 106 -14.39 -3.29 7.44
CA VAL A 106 -13.28 -2.79 6.62
C VAL A 106 -13.67 -2.79 5.14
N LEU A 107 -14.39 -3.82 4.69
CA LEU A 107 -14.87 -3.90 3.32
C LEU A 107 -15.87 -2.79 3.00
N GLU A 108 -16.80 -2.49 3.92
CA GLU A 108 -17.76 -1.40 3.74
C GLU A 108 -17.08 -0.02 3.72
N GLU A 109 -16.12 0.21 4.62
CA GLU A 109 -15.33 1.44 4.59
C GLU A 109 -14.52 1.57 3.29
N LEU A 110 -13.93 0.47 2.80
CA LEU A 110 -13.19 0.47 1.54
C LEU A 110 -14.10 0.76 0.34
N LYS A 111 -15.34 0.26 0.33
CA LYS A 111 -16.34 0.63 -0.70
C LYS A 111 -16.60 2.13 -0.71
N GLN A 112 -16.68 2.76 0.46
CA GLN A 112 -16.84 4.22 0.58
C GLN A 112 -15.60 4.96 0.05
N VAL A 113 -14.40 4.49 0.40
CA VAL A 113 -13.14 5.04 -0.12
C VAL A 113 -13.11 5.02 -1.65
N VAL A 114 -13.46 3.88 -2.27
CA VAL A 114 -13.49 3.74 -3.74
C VAL A 114 -14.60 4.59 -4.37
N ALA A 115 -15.74 4.76 -3.69
CA ALA A 115 -16.81 5.64 -4.17
C ALA A 115 -16.37 7.12 -4.21
N GLU A 116 -15.60 7.57 -3.21
CA GLU A 116 -15.04 8.92 -3.16
C GLU A 116 -13.79 9.11 -4.06
N CYS A 117 -12.91 8.11 -4.11
CA CYS A 117 -11.65 8.12 -4.87
C CYS A 117 -11.75 7.15 -6.06
N LYS A 118 -12.58 7.49 -7.04
CA LYS A 118 -12.97 6.62 -8.16
C LYS A 118 -11.82 6.15 -9.06
N ARG A 119 -10.69 6.87 -9.09
CA ARG A 119 -9.49 6.52 -9.87
C ARG A 119 -8.41 5.85 -9.02
N LEU A 120 -8.62 5.68 -7.71
CA LEU A 120 -7.68 5.00 -6.84
C LEU A 120 -7.58 3.53 -7.25
N LYS A 121 -6.36 3.07 -7.50
CA LYS A 121 -6.11 1.67 -7.85
C LYS A 121 -5.98 0.85 -6.58
N VAL A 122 -6.99 0.07 -6.26
CA VAL A 122 -7.01 -0.77 -5.07
C VAL A 122 -6.66 -2.21 -5.45
N VAL A 123 -5.75 -2.80 -4.70
CA VAL A 123 -5.37 -4.20 -4.76
C VAL A 123 -5.66 -4.81 -3.40
N LEU A 124 -6.55 -5.80 -3.38
CA LEU A 124 -6.80 -6.59 -2.19
C LEU A 124 -5.72 -7.66 -2.08
N TRP A 125 -5.16 -7.87 -0.89
CA TRP A 125 -4.33 -9.04 -0.61
C TRP A 125 -4.91 -9.79 0.57
N ASP A 126 -5.00 -11.11 0.40
CA ASP A 126 -5.45 -12.01 1.44
C ASP A 126 -4.23 -12.45 2.28
N THR A 127 -4.34 -12.27 3.60
CA THR A 127 -3.34 -12.66 4.59
C THR A 127 -3.15 -14.18 4.67
N HIS A 128 -4.04 -14.98 4.08
CA HIS A 128 -3.95 -16.44 4.07
C HIS A 128 -3.08 -17.05 2.96
N LEU A 129 -2.53 -16.27 2.04
CA LEU A 129 -1.56 -16.77 1.07
C LEU A 129 -0.13 -16.69 1.62
N ILE A 130 0.20 -17.58 2.55
CA ILE A 130 1.60 -17.97 2.78
C ILE A 130 1.95 -18.96 1.67
N VAL A 131 2.59 -18.48 0.61
CA VAL A 131 3.19 -19.35 -0.41
C VAL A 131 4.49 -19.89 0.20
N ASN A 132 4.49 -21.19 0.55
CA ASN A 132 5.71 -21.93 0.90
C ASN A 132 6.61 -22.14 -0.32
#